data_AF-A0A928XTA0-F1
#
_entry.id   AF-A0A928XTA0-F1
#
_cell.length_a   1.000
_cell.length_b   1.000
_cell.length_c   1.000
_cell.angle_alpha   90.00
_cell.angle_beta   90.00
_cell.angle_gamma   90.00
#
_symmetry.space_group_name_H-M   'P 1'
#
loop_
_entity.id
_entity.type
_entity.pdbx_description
1 polymer ?
#
loop_
_entity_poly.entity_id
_entity_poly.type
_entity_poly.pdbx_seq_one_letter_code
_entity_poly.pdbx_strand_id
1 'polypeptide(L)'
;MTPPKAPPSPRRPGPRAPGPRSRLWQRIGVVTLALIGALGAGIAYPAIARGPELLNASWQNWWFLPLLVLVPLVFWRATWGEDRRTPRLRVGTLLPFTLGPVGWHVWLRDVPGVFRSVGVGLFILALARPINTLHPEITDERGIDIVLVLDLSGSMQAVIDNVPENLQKFMPRERDRRIRPTRLDVAKAVIRDFISRRKTDRIGVVVFGKEAYVLSPPTLDYHLLDALVSKMALKLIDGSATAIGDATGVAVARLRRSQARSKAVMLLTDGDNNAGQISPEYSAHLAKLVGAKLFTIQIGSGEVAEVQDGFDLFGQPRYVTVPFPVNPELLKKLAEETGGETYVASDATKLQESFHDVLDKLEKTRFEASIASFEDMYRFLLLPGVLLIALDAILRALLLRRFP
;
A
#
# COMPACT_ATOMS: atom_id res chain seq x y z
N MET A 1 -25.71 41.09 -96.52
CA MET A 1 -24.52 41.01 -95.64
C MET A 1 -24.96 40.54 -94.27
N THR A 2 -24.66 39.29 -93.95
CA THR A 2 -24.73 38.70 -92.60
C THR A 2 -23.48 37.84 -92.46
N PRO A 3 -22.68 38.00 -91.39
CA PRO A 3 -21.39 37.31 -91.29
C PRO A 3 -21.58 35.83 -90.90
N PRO A 4 -20.63 34.95 -91.28
CA PRO A 4 -20.72 33.52 -91.01
C PRO A 4 -20.47 33.18 -89.53
N LYS A 5 -21.16 32.13 -89.06
CA LYS A 5 -21.09 31.56 -87.71
C LYS A 5 -19.67 31.03 -87.42
N ALA A 6 -19.07 31.46 -86.31
CA ALA A 6 -17.76 31.01 -85.85
C ALA A 6 -17.72 29.50 -85.50
N PRO A 7 -16.60 28.79 -85.73
CA PRO A 7 -16.47 27.37 -85.38
C PRO A 7 -16.34 27.18 -83.86
N PRO A 8 -16.75 26.01 -83.32
CA PRO A 8 -16.67 25.72 -81.89
C PRO A 8 -15.20 25.61 -81.43
N SER A 9 -14.91 26.18 -80.27
CA SER A 9 -13.59 26.13 -79.64
C SER A 9 -13.23 24.70 -79.20
N PRO A 10 -11.94 24.30 -79.28
CA PRO A 10 -11.51 23.00 -78.81
C PRO A 10 -11.64 22.92 -77.28
N ARG A 11 -12.38 21.92 -76.79
CA ARG A 11 -12.47 21.61 -75.35
C ARG A 11 -11.07 21.35 -74.81
N ARG A 12 -10.67 22.08 -73.76
CA ARG A 12 -9.42 21.84 -73.04
C ARG A 12 -9.35 20.36 -72.61
N PRO A 13 -8.23 19.65 -72.84
CA PRO A 13 -8.07 18.31 -72.31
C PRO A 13 -8.08 18.37 -70.78
N GLY A 14 -9.03 17.69 -70.16
CA GLY A 14 -9.05 17.50 -68.70
C GLY A 14 -7.78 16.78 -68.23
N PRO A 15 -7.40 16.91 -66.94
CA PRO A 15 -6.18 16.31 -66.42
C PRO A 15 -6.12 14.81 -66.74
N ARG A 16 -5.04 14.37 -67.39
CA ARG A 16 -4.81 12.96 -67.74
C ARG A 16 -4.91 12.12 -66.47
N ALA A 17 -5.81 11.15 -66.46
CA ALA A 17 -5.95 10.24 -65.34
C ALA A 17 -4.62 9.50 -65.11
N PRO A 18 -4.11 9.44 -63.86
CA PRO A 18 -2.83 8.80 -63.56
C PRO A 18 -2.86 7.32 -63.98
N GLY A 19 -1.75 6.83 -64.51
CA GLY A 19 -1.59 5.42 -64.90
C GLY A 19 -1.75 4.45 -63.72
N PRO A 20 -1.99 3.15 -63.97
CA PRO A 20 -2.27 2.17 -62.93
C PRO A 20 -1.14 2.04 -61.90
N ARG A 21 0.13 2.19 -62.31
CA ARG A 21 1.29 2.19 -61.40
C ARG A 21 1.31 3.41 -60.47
N SER A 22 1.00 4.61 -60.96
CA SER A 22 0.96 5.83 -60.12
C SER A 22 -0.16 5.81 -59.09
N ARG A 23 -1.31 5.19 -59.41
CA ARG A 23 -2.42 5.03 -58.46
C ARG A 23 -2.08 4.08 -57.31
N LEU A 24 -1.28 3.05 -57.57
CA LEU A 24 -0.80 2.12 -56.55
C LEU A 24 0.15 2.82 -55.55
N TRP A 25 1.11 3.60 -56.04
CA TRP A 25 2.04 4.36 -55.18
C TRP A 25 1.32 5.43 -54.35
N GLN A 26 0.34 6.13 -54.94
CA GLN A 26 -0.49 7.09 -54.21
C GLN A 26 -1.31 6.41 -53.11
N ARG A 27 -1.90 5.24 -53.39
CA ARG A 27 -2.64 4.45 -52.41
C ARG A 27 -1.75 4.01 -51.25
N ILE A 28 -0.55 3.49 -51.55
CA ILE A 28 0.43 3.12 -50.53
C ILE A 28 0.77 4.35 -49.68
N GLY A 29 1.02 5.50 -50.30
CA GLY A 29 1.30 6.76 -49.61
C GLY A 29 0.20 7.18 -48.63
N VAL A 30 -1.08 7.11 -49.05
CA VAL A 30 -2.23 7.44 -48.18
C VAL A 30 -2.35 6.45 -47.02
N VAL A 31 -2.17 5.16 -47.28
CA VAL A 31 -2.20 4.12 -46.23
C VAL A 31 -1.07 4.31 -45.22
N THR A 32 0.14 4.61 -45.69
CA THR A 32 1.29 4.88 -44.81
C THR A 32 1.09 6.13 -43.98
N LEU A 33 0.55 7.21 -44.57
CA LEU A 33 0.25 8.45 -43.84
C LEU A 33 -0.82 8.21 -42.77
N ALA A 34 -1.88 7.48 -43.13
CA ALA A 34 -2.94 7.12 -42.20
C ALA A 34 -2.42 6.22 -41.07
N LEU A 35 -1.48 5.32 -41.36
CA LEU A 35 -0.87 4.44 -40.37
C LEU A 35 -0.01 5.22 -39.37
N ILE A 36 0.83 6.12 -39.87
CA ILE A 36 1.66 7.00 -39.03
C ILE A 36 0.76 7.89 -38.16
N GLY A 37 -0.28 8.50 -38.74
CA GLY A 37 -1.22 9.33 -37.99
C GLY A 37 -2.00 8.54 -36.92
N ALA A 38 -2.45 7.33 -37.24
CA ALA A 38 -3.18 6.47 -36.32
C ALA A 38 -2.30 5.96 -35.16
N LEU A 39 -1.06 5.54 -35.47
CA LEU A 39 -0.08 5.14 -34.45
C LEU A 39 0.30 6.32 -33.55
N GLY A 40 0.53 7.49 -34.16
CA GLY A 40 0.82 8.73 -33.44
C GLY A 40 -0.31 9.10 -32.48
N ALA A 41 -1.56 9.13 -32.95
CA ALA A 41 -2.72 9.41 -32.10
C ALA A 41 -2.93 8.35 -31.01
N GLY A 42 -2.66 7.08 -31.32
CA GLY A 42 -2.79 5.95 -30.40
C GLY A 42 -1.77 5.98 -29.26
N ILE A 43 -0.54 6.42 -29.53
CA ILE A 43 0.57 6.43 -28.57
C ILE A 43 0.70 7.79 -27.87
N ALA A 44 0.28 8.90 -28.50
CA ALA A 44 0.43 10.25 -27.94
C ALA A 44 -0.27 10.41 -26.59
N TYR A 45 -1.51 9.95 -26.45
CA TYR A 45 -2.24 10.04 -25.18
C TYR A 45 -1.57 9.23 -24.05
N PRO A 46 -1.24 7.93 -24.23
CA PRO A 46 -0.46 7.18 -23.24
C PRO A 46 0.90 7.81 -22.92
N ALA A 47 1.61 8.33 -23.92
CA ALA A 47 2.95 8.90 -23.76
C ALA A 47 2.95 10.21 -22.96
N ILE A 48 1.99 11.09 -23.20
CA ILE A 48 1.84 12.35 -22.46
C ILE A 48 1.36 12.08 -21.03
N ALA A 49 0.42 11.15 -20.86
CA ALA A 49 -0.16 10.88 -19.55
C ALA A 49 0.83 10.16 -18.61
N ARG A 50 1.51 9.12 -19.07
CA ARG A 50 2.34 8.22 -18.23
C ARG A 50 3.49 7.55 -19.02
N GLY A 51 4.11 8.26 -19.98
CA GLY A 51 5.11 7.70 -20.89
C GLY A 51 6.28 6.94 -20.23
N PRO A 52 6.97 7.52 -19.22
CA PRO A 52 8.09 6.85 -18.55
C PRO A 52 7.68 5.58 -17.80
N GLU A 53 6.47 5.54 -17.27
CA GLU A 53 5.94 4.43 -16.47
C GLU A 53 5.48 3.26 -17.35
N LEU A 54 4.95 3.53 -18.55
CA LEU A 54 4.56 2.51 -19.52
C LEU A 54 5.76 1.73 -20.08
N LEU A 55 6.93 2.37 -20.21
CA LEU A 55 8.14 1.71 -20.70
C LEU A 55 8.74 0.74 -19.70
N ASN A 56 8.54 1.01 -18.40
CA ASN A 56 9.02 0.16 -17.29
C ASN A 56 7.91 -0.75 -16.72
N ALA A 57 6.72 -0.77 -17.35
CA ALA A 57 5.59 -1.56 -16.90
C ALA A 57 5.85 -3.07 -17.07
N SER A 58 5.42 -3.86 -16.10
CA SER A 58 5.39 -5.31 -16.22
C SER A 58 4.04 -5.75 -16.79
N TRP A 59 4.04 -6.85 -17.55
CA TRP A 59 2.84 -7.38 -18.21
C TRP A 59 2.28 -8.53 -17.39
N GLN A 60 1.10 -8.36 -16.79
CA GLN A 60 0.50 -9.42 -15.98
C GLN A 60 0.07 -10.62 -16.83
N ASN A 61 -0.49 -10.36 -18.02
CA ASN A 61 -1.03 -11.40 -18.89
C ASN A 61 -0.24 -11.50 -20.19
N TRP A 62 1.05 -11.87 -20.09
CA TRP A 62 1.95 -11.99 -21.24
C TRP A 62 1.43 -12.94 -22.34
N TRP A 63 0.59 -13.93 -22.00
CA TRP A 63 -0.04 -14.85 -22.96
C TRP A 63 -0.96 -14.19 -24.00
N PHE A 64 -1.40 -12.93 -23.81
CA PHE A 64 -2.16 -12.20 -24.83
C PHE A 64 -1.28 -11.52 -25.89
N LEU A 65 0.02 -11.31 -25.61
CA LEU A 65 0.93 -10.65 -26.55
C LEU A 65 1.10 -11.39 -27.89
N PRO A 66 1.13 -12.74 -27.96
CA PRO A 66 1.11 -13.48 -29.22
C PRO A 66 -0.07 -13.13 -30.14
N LEU A 67 -1.19 -12.62 -29.60
CA LEU A 67 -2.35 -12.20 -30.38
C LEU A 67 -2.03 -11.01 -31.32
N LEU A 68 -0.95 -10.25 -31.06
CA LEU A 68 -0.47 -9.19 -31.96
C LEU A 68 -0.12 -9.69 -33.36
N VAL A 69 0.18 -10.99 -33.53
CA VAL A 69 0.39 -11.62 -34.85
C VAL A 69 -0.88 -11.54 -35.72
N LEU A 70 -2.07 -11.38 -35.13
CA LEU A 70 -3.30 -11.17 -35.89
C LEU A 70 -3.42 -9.75 -36.47
N VAL A 71 -2.68 -8.76 -35.96
CA VAL A 71 -2.79 -7.37 -36.42
C VAL A 71 -2.38 -7.23 -37.90
N PRO A 72 -1.25 -7.79 -38.38
CA PRO A 72 -0.92 -7.82 -39.81
C PRO A 72 -1.99 -8.50 -40.67
N LEU A 73 -2.63 -9.56 -40.18
CA LEU A 73 -3.71 -10.26 -40.89
C LEU A 73 -4.96 -9.38 -41.01
N VAL A 74 -5.35 -8.71 -39.92
CA VAL A 74 -6.46 -7.75 -39.89
C VAL A 74 -6.18 -6.58 -40.81
N PHE A 75 -4.96 -6.04 -40.77
CA PHE A 75 -4.51 -4.95 -41.65
C PHE A 75 -4.57 -5.35 -43.11
N TRP A 76 -3.99 -6.50 -43.46
CA TRP A 76 -4.04 -7.03 -44.82
C TRP A 76 -5.48 -7.22 -45.29
N ARG A 77 -6.33 -7.88 -44.48
CA ARG A 77 -7.72 -8.15 -44.84
C ARG A 77 -8.56 -6.87 -45.00
N ALA A 78 -8.33 -5.87 -44.16
CA ALA A 78 -9.11 -4.63 -44.15
C ALA A 78 -8.67 -3.61 -45.22
N THR A 79 -7.47 -3.75 -45.79
CA THR A 79 -6.92 -2.85 -46.83
C THR A 79 -6.88 -3.53 -48.20
N TRP A 80 -6.00 -4.53 -48.38
CA TRP A 80 -5.74 -5.16 -49.68
C TRP A 80 -6.54 -6.43 -49.94
N GLY A 81 -6.88 -7.20 -48.90
CA GLY A 81 -7.60 -8.46 -49.02
C GLY A 81 -9.06 -8.28 -49.45
N GLU A 82 -9.64 -7.11 -49.22
CA GLU A 82 -11.03 -6.81 -49.56
C GLU A 82 -11.23 -6.55 -51.07
N ASP A 83 -10.18 -6.13 -51.78
CA ASP A 83 -10.21 -5.93 -53.25
C ASP A 83 -10.32 -7.23 -54.04
N ARG A 84 -9.95 -8.36 -53.43
CA ARG A 84 -10.05 -9.68 -54.05
C ARG A 84 -11.45 -10.29 -53.95
N ARG A 85 -12.39 -9.64 -53.25
CA ARG A 85 -13.78 -10.08 -53.22
C ARG A 85 -14.44 -9.67 -54.52
N THR A 86 -14.85 -10.65 -55.31
CA THR A 86 -15.57 -10.42 -56.57
C THR A 86 -16.89 -9.69 -56.27
N PRO A 87 -17.14 -8.52 -56.87
CA PRO A 87 -18.46 -7.89 -56.79
C PRO A 87 -19.51 -8.86 -57.33
N ARG A 88 -20.59 -9.07 -56.58
CA ARG A 88 -21.69 -9.97 -56.98
C ARG A 88 -22.64 -9.32 -58.00
N LEU A 89 -22.45 -8.04 -58.28
CA LEU A 89 -23.24 -7.27 -59.23
C LEU A 89 -22.68 -7.45 -60.64
N ARG A 90 -23.43 -8.16 -61.49
CA ARG A 90 -23.20 -8.19 -62.94
C ARG A 90 -23.86 -6.94 -63.54
N VAL A 91 -23.03 -6.03 -64.05
CA VAL A 91 -23.49 -4.86 -64.82
C VAL A 91 -23.19 -5.07 -66.30
N GLY A 92 -24.11 -4.67 -67.18
CA GLY A 92 -23.98 -4.88 -68.63
C GLY A 92 -22.83 -4.10 -69.28
N THR A 93 -22.36 -3.02 -68.66
CA THR A 93 -21.29 -2.16 -69.18
C THR A 93 -20.42 -1.59 -68.06
N LEU A 94 -19.09 -1.68 -68.21
CA LEU A 94 -18.12 -1.13 -67.24
C LEU A 94 -17.66 0.30 -67.55
N LEU A 95 -18.02 0.84 -68.72
CA LEU A 95 -17.62 2.17 -69.20
C LEU A 95 -17.85 3.32 -68.19
N PRO A 96 -18.99 3.40 -67.47
CA PRO A 96 -19.21 4.46 -66.48
C PRO A 96 -18.25 4.39 -65.29
N PHE A 97 -17.81 3.18 -64.93
CA PHE A 97 -16.88 2.94 -63.81
C PHE A 97 -15.42 3.15 -64.22
N THR A 98 -15.07 2.97 -65.50
CA THR A 98 -13.71 3.19 -66.02
C THR A 98 -13.43 4.65 -66.38
N LEU A 99 -14.45 5.42 -66.79
CA LEU A 99 -14.33 6.80 -67.26
C LEU A 99 -14.90 7.84 -66.28
N GLY A 100 -15.57 7.41 -65.21
CA GLY A 100 -16.13 8.30 -64.21
C GLY A 100 -15.07 9.06 -63.40
N PRO A 101 -15.40 10.25 -62.86
CA PRO A 101 -14.49 11.01 -62.02
C PRO A 101 -14.18 10.23 -60.72
N VAL A 102 -12.89 10.08 -60.42
CA VAL A 102 -12.45 9.45 -59.18
C VAL A 102 -12.59 10.47 -58.05
N GLY A 103 -13.59 10.28 -57.19
CA GLY A 103 -13.77 11.10 -55.99
C GLY A 103 -12.72 10.81 -54.91
N TRP A 104 -12.52 11.78 -54.01
CA TRP A 104 -11.60 11.65 -52.86
C TRP A 104 -11.94 10.47 -51.93
N HIS A 105 -13.20 10.05 -51.87
CA HIS A 105 -13.65 8.85 -51.15
C HIS A 105 -12.93 7.55 -51.59
N VAL A 106 -12.52 7.45 -52.85
CA VAL A 106 -11.78 6.27 -53.36
C VAL A 106 -10.38 6.19 -52.74
N TRP A 107 -9.79 7.34 -52.41
CA TRP A 107 -8.44 7.45 -51.86
C TRP A 107 -8.44 7.15 -50.36
N LEU A 108 -9.47 7.58 -49.63
CA LEU A 108 -9.62 7.31 -48.20
C LEU A 108 -10.24 5.94 -47.89
N ARG A 109 -10.57 5.15 -48.91
CA ARG A 109 -11.28 3.86 -48.77
C ARG A 109 -10.62 2.89 -47.80
N ASP A 110 -9.29 2.91 -47.70
CA ASP A 110 -8.50 1.99 -46.86
C ASP A 110 -8.23 2.55 -45.45
N VAL A 111 -8.44 3.85 -45.22
CA VAL A 111 -8.17 4.54 -43.94
C VAL A 111 -8.92 3.92 -42.75
N PRO A 112 -10.22 3.55 -42.87
CA PRO A 112 -10.91 2.87 -41.78
C PRO A 112 -10.26 1.52 -41.41
N GLY A 113 -9.72 0.79 -42.40
CA GLY A 113 -8.99 -0.45 -42.18
C GLY A 113 -7.70 -0.27 -41.36
N VAL A 114 -7.03 0.86 -41.55
CA VAL A 114 -5.83 1.24 -40.78
C VAL A 114 -6.19 1.55 -39.34
N PHE A 115 -7.22 2.38 -39.10
CA PHE A 115 -7.70 2.69 -37.75
C PHE A 115 -8.14 1.45 -36.98
N ARG A 116 -8.83 0.53 -37.65
CA ARG A 116 -9.20 -0.75 -37.04
C ARG A 116 -7.99 -1.57 -36.59
N SER A 117 -6.95 -1.61 -37.42
CA SER A 117 -5.77 -2.43 -37.15
C SER A 117 -4.96 -1.88 -35.98
N VAL A 118 -4.78 -0.56 -35.92
CA VAL A 118 -4.13 0.11 -34.79
C VAL A 118 -4.97 0.01 -33.53
N GLY A 119 -6.29 0.18 -33.63
CA GLY A 119 -7.22 0.04 -32.51
C GLY A 119 -7.22 -1.38 -31.92
N VAL A 120 -7.22 -2.41 -32.76
CA VAL A 120 -7.07 -3.82 -32.32
C VAL A 120 -5.71 -4.05 -31.65
N GLY A 121 -4.63 -3.50 -32.18
CA GLY A 121 -3.30 -3.58 -31.55
C GLY A 121 -3.28 -2.98 -30.14
N LEU A 122 -3.85 -1.79 -29.96
CA LEU A 122 -3.96 -1.15 -28.64
C LEU A 122 -4.86 -1.93 -27.68
N PHE A 123 -5.94 -2.54 -28.18
CA PHE A 123 -6.83 -3.37 -27.37
C PHE A 123 -6.13 -4.64 -26.88
N ILE A 124 -5.31 -5.27 -27.72
CA ILE A 124 -4.50 -6.44 -27.35
C ILE A 124 -3.47 -6.05 -26.26
N LEU A 125 -2.82 -4.90 -26.41
CA LEU A 125 -1.90 -4.38 -25.39
C LEU A 125 -2.63 -4.03 -24.08
N ALA A 126 -3.85 -3.50 -24.15
CA ALA A 126 -4.67 -3.26 -22.97
C ALA A 126 -5.09 -4.57 -22.27
N LEU A 127 -5.41 -5.63 -23.02
CA LEU A 127 -5.74 -6.96 -22.48
C LEU A 127 -4.54 -7.65 -21.82
N ALA A 128 -3.33 -7.40 -22.33
CA ALA A 128 -2.09 -7.85 -21.70
C ALA A 128 -1.86 -7.21 -20.31
N ARG A 129 -2.67 -6.18 -19.97
CA ARG A 129 -2.74 -5.51 -18.67
C ARG A 129 -1.37 -5.04 -18.18
N PRO A 130 -0.84 -3.93 -18.72
CA PRO A 130 0.38 -3.33 -18.19
C PRO A 130 0.10 -2.77 -16.80
N ILE A 131 0.95 -3.14 -15.85
CA ILE A 131 0.90 -2.70 -14.47
C ILE A 131 2.21 -2.00 -14.12
N ASN A 132 2.10 -0.89 -13.39
CA ASN A 132 3.27 -0.28 -12.78
C ASN A 132 3.55 -1.01 -11.46
N THR A 133 4.58 -1.86 -11.46
CA THR A 133 5.01 -2.58 -10.27
C THR A 133 6.05 -1.78 -9.52
N LEU A 134 5.61 -0.93 -8.59
CA LEU A 134 6.41 -0.66 -7.40
C LEU A 134 6.58 -2.02 -6.72
N HIS A 135 7.81 -2.52 -6.67
CA HIS A 135 8.07 -3.90 -6.30
C HIS A 135 7.31 -4.25 -5.01
N PRO A 136 6.38 -5.22 -5.03
CA PRO A 136 6.04 -5.91 -3.81
C PRO A 136 7.31 -6.66 -3.45
N GLU A 137 8.07 -6.10 -2.51
CA GLU A 137 9.06 -6.87 -1.79
C GLU A 137 8.29 -8.01 -1.14
N ILE A 138 8.40 -9.15 -1.83
CA ILE A 138 7.86 -10.50 -1.58
C ILE A 138 7.46 -10.62 -0.13
N THR A 139 6.24 -11.09 0.13
CA THR A 139 5.70 -11.57 1.41
C THR A 139 6.80 -11.99 2.39
N ASP A 140 7.39 -11.01 3.05
CA ASP A 140 8.37 -11.26 4.08
C ASP A 140 7.51 -11.30 5.33
N GLU A 141 7.44 -12.48 5.92
CA GLU A 141 6.78 -12.80 7.19
C GLU A 141 7.35 -12.00 8.38
N ARG A 142 8.11 -10.93 8.12
CA ARG A 142 8.66 -10.00 9.09
C ARG A 142 7.50 -9.18 9.65
N GLY A 143 6.86 -9.76 10.65
CA GLY A 143 5.94 -9.08 11.55
C GLY A 143 6.63 -7.93 12.28
N ILE A 144 5.96 -7.46 13.31
CA ILE A 144 6.42 -6.30 14.07
C ILE A 144 7.35 -6.80 15.17
N ASP A 145 8.48 -6.11 15.37
CA ASP A 145 9.31 -6.35 16.53
C ASP A 145 8.91 -5.39 17.64
N ILE A 146 8.41 -5.97 18.74
CA ILE A 146 7.91 -5.22 19.88
C ILE A 146 8.79 -5.54 21.09
N VAL A 147 9.30 -4.52 21.77
CA VAL A 147 9.95 -4.71 23.07
C VAL A 147 9.07 -4.07 24.15
N LEU A 148 8.54 -4.91 25.03
CA LEU A 148 7.83 -4.49 26.23
C LEU A 148 8.85 -4.12 27.30
N VAL A 149 8.76 -2.93 27.86
CA VAL A 149 9.66 -2.42 28.91
C VAL A 149 8.81 -2.18 30.15
N LEU A 150 9.00 -3.00 31.18
CA LEU A 150 8.15 -3.02 32.36
C LEU A 150 8.91 -2.54 33.59
N ASP A 151 8.32 -1.56 34.28
CA ASP A 151 8.80 -1.07 35.57
C ASP A 151 8.50 -2.10 36.68
N LEU A 152 9.50 -2.36 37.53
CA LEU A 152 9.41 -3.20 38.74
C LEU A 152 9.79 -2.42 40.01
N SER A 153 9.77 -1.08 39.95
CA SER A 153 10.00 -0.21 41.10
C SER A 153 8.89 -0.32 42.15
N GLY A 154 9.15 0.22 43.34
CA GLY A 154 8.23 0.11 44.48
C GLY A 154 6.82 0.68 44.22
N SER A 155 6.68 1.66 43.32
CA SER A 155 5.39 2.23 42.93
C SER A 155 4.45 1.21 42.28
N MET A 156 5.01 0.21 41.59
CA MET A 156 4.24 -0.87 40.97
C MET A 156 3.61 -1.85 41.98
N GLN A 157 3.89 -1.68 43.28
CA GLN A 157 3.20 -2.36 44.38
C GLN A 157 1.82 -1.74 44.68
N ALA A 158 1.55 -0.53 44.20
CA ALA A 158 0.25 0.10 44.37
C ALA A 158 -0.87 -0.78 43.82
N VAL A 159 -2.03 -0.73 44.46
CA VAL A 159 -3.20 -1.49 44.02
C VAL A 159 -3.95 -0.76 42.92
N ILE A 160 -4.63 -1.54 42.08
CA ILE A 160 -5.47 -1.05 40.99
C ILE A 160 -6.80 -1.80 40.98
N ASP A 161 -7.87 -1.08 40.69
CA ASP A 161 -9.22 -1.60 40.73
C ASP A 161 -9.73 -1.99 39.32
N ASN A 162 -10.93 -2.55 39.28
CA ASN A 162 -11.69 -2.86 38.05
C ASN A 162 -10.99 -3.82 37.09
N VAL A 163 -10.43 -4.93 37.59
CA VAL A 163 -9.86 -5.97 36.73
C VAL A 163 -10.98 -6.66 35.93
N PRO A 164 -10.99 -6.54 34.59
CA PRO A 164 -12.02 -7.15 33.77
C PRO A 164 -11.95 -8.68 33.78
N GLU A 165 -13.09 -9.33 33.55
CA GLU A 165 -13.27 -10.77 33.76
C GLU A 165 -12.35 -11.63 32.86
N ASN A 166 -12.11 -11.18 31.63
CA ASN A 166 -11.20 -11.82 30.68
C ASN A 166 -9.74 -11.88 31.17
N LEU A 167 -9.31 -10.95 32.04
CA LEU A 167 -7.95 -10.92 32.60
C LEU A 167 -7.81 -11.78 33.85
N GLN A 168 -8.93 -12.18 34.49
CA GLN A 168 -8.91 -13.02 35.70
C GLN A 168 -8.20 -14.35 35.46
N LYS A 169 -8.29 -14.91 34.24
CA LYS A 169 -7.59 -16.16 33.87
C LYS A 169 -6.05 -16.05 33.93
N PHE A 170 -5.52 -14.84 33.79
CA PHE A 170 -4.07 -14.57 33.83
C PHE A 170 -3.58 -14.12 35.21
N MET A 171 -4.49 -13.83 36.13
CA MET A 171 -4.15 -13.51 37.52
C MET A 171 -3.56 -14.73 38.24
N PRO A 172 -2.67 -14.53 39.24
CA PRO A 172 -2.14 -15.62 40.04
C PRO A 172 -3.26 -16.38 40.77
N ARG A 173 -3.29 -17.72 40.64
CA ARG A 173 -4.32 -18.57 41.26
C ARG A 173 -4.20 -18.69 42.78
N GLU A 174 -2.98 -18.58 43.31
CA GLU A 174 -2.65 -18.73 44.74
C GLU A 174 -2.73 -17.41 45.52
N ARG A 175 -3.52 -16.46 45.02
CA ARG A 175 -3.67 -15.13 45.62
C ARG A 175 -4.85 -15.12 46.59
N ASP A 176 -4.65 -14.57 47.78
CA ASP A 176 -5.76 -14.31 48.69
C ASP A 176 -6.73 -13.32 48.02
N ARG A 177 -7.97 -13.77 47.80
CA ARG A 177 -9.02 -12.98 47.13
C ARG A 177 -9.38 -11.70 47.87
N ARG A 178 -9.02 -11.58 49.15
CA ARG A 178 -9.21 -10.36 49.95
C ARG A 178 -8.21 -9.26 49.59
N ILE A 179 -7.08 -9.60 48.98
CA ILE A 179 -6.04 -8.64 48.62
C ILE A 179 -6.37 -8.04 47.25
N ARG A 180 -6.33 -6.72 47.11
CA ARG A 180 -6.54 -6.02 45.82
C ARG A 180 -5.32 -6.13 44.91
N PRO A 181 -5.49 -6.42 43.61
CA PRO A 181 -4.37 -6.69 42.70
C PRO A 181 -3.47 -5.48 42.56
N THR A 182 -2.17 -5.73 42.46
CA THR A 182 -1.17 -4.68 42.26
C THR A 182 -1.12 -4.22 40.81
N ARG A 183 -0.56 -3.03 40.55
CA ARG A 183 -0.26 -2.54 39.19
C ARG A 183 0.58 -3.55 38.43
N LEU A 184 1.58 -4.17 39.07
CA LEU A 184 2.38 -5.23 38.45
C LEU A 184 1.53 -6.46 38.09
N ASP A 185 0.66 -6.92 39.00
CA ASP A 185 -0.19 -8.09 38.73
C ASP A 185 -1.09 -7.88 37.51
N VAL A 186 -1.68 -6.69 37.41
CA VAL A 186 -2.53 -6.33 36.27
C VAL A 186 -1.72 -6.10 34.99
N ALA A 187 -0.57 -5.42 35.06
CA ALA A 187 0.33 -5.26 33.92
C ALA A 187 0.77 -6.61 33.36
N LYS A 188 1.12 -7.57 34.22
CA LYS A 188 1.42 -8.96 33.82
C LYS A 188 0.22 -9.60 33.13
N ALA A 189 -1.00 -9.46 33.67
CA ALA A 189 -2.19 -10.04 33.06
C ALA A 189 -2.49 -9.46 31.67
N VAL A 190 -2.37 -8.14 31.51
CA VAL A 190 -2.55 -7.44 30.22
C VAL A 190 -1.47 -7.85 29.21
N ILE A 191 -0.20 -7.91 29.63
CA ILE A 191 0.90 -8.36 28.77
C ILE A 191 0.68 -9.81 28.30
N ARG A 192 0.21 -10.70 29.19
CA ARG A 192 -0.07 -12.09 28.81
C ARG A 192 -1.25 -12.20 27.85
N ASP A 193 -2.30 -11.41 28.05
CA ASP A 193 -3.41 -11.32 27.09
C ASP A 193 -2.92 -10.81 25.72
N PHE A 194 -2.08 -9.78 25.72
CA PHE A 194 -1.45 -9.24 24.52
C PHE A 194 -0.60 -10.29 23.78
N ILE A 195 0.28 -11.00 24.50
CA ILE A 195 1.13 -12.06 23.92
C ILE A 195 0.25 -13.16 23.29
N SER A 196 -0.82 -13.56 23.99
CA SER A 196 -1.71 -14.63 23.53
C SER A 196 -2.47 -14.33 22.23
N ARG A 197 -2.61 -13.05 21.87
CA ARG A 197 -3.29 -12.61 20.65
C ARG A 197 -2.35 -12.53 19.44
N ARG A 198 -1.03 -12.62 19.64
CA ARG A 198 -0.05 -12.51 18.55
C ARG A 198 0.23 -13.84 17.89
N LYS A 199 0.51 -13.78 16.59
CA LYS A 199 0.78 -14.95 15.74
C LYS A 199 2.07 -14.84 14.94
N THR A 200 2.46 -13.61 14.55
CA THR A 200 3.59 -13.37 13.61
C THR A 200 4.59 -12.33 14.11
N ASP A 201 4.34 -11.73 15.27
CA ASP A 201 5.14 -10.61 15.79
C ASP A 201 6.16 -11.12 16.80
N ARG A 202 7.41 -10.62 16.74
CA ARG A 202 8.43 -10.98 17.73
C ARG A 202 8.32 -10.06 18.92
N ILE A 203 8.22 -10.64 20.11
CA ILE A 203 8.06 -9.88 21.35
C ILE A 203 9.30 -10.10 22.22
N GLY A 204 9.91 -9.01 22.68
CA GLY A 204 10.94 -9.00 23.70
C GLY A 204 10.40 -8.39 24.98
N VAL A 205 11.02 -8.72 26.11
CA VAL A 205 10.66 -8.15 27.42
C VAL A 205 11.93 -7.66 28.11
N VAL A 206 11.90 -6.40 28.53
CA VAL A 206 12.89 -5.75 29.37
C VAL A 206 12.20 -5.36 30.67
N VAL A 207 12.85 -5.60 31.79
CA VAL A 207 12.38 -5.19 33.11
C VAL A 207 13.36 -4.20 33.71
N PHE A 208 12.88 -3.22 34.45
CA PHE A 208 13.75 -2.21 35.03
C PHE A 208 13.27 -1.68 36.37
N GLY A 209 14.23 -1.17 37.14
CA GLY A 209 14.05 -0.44 38.38
C GLY A 209 15.18 0.58 38.41
N LYS A 210 16.09 0.46 39.38
CA LYS A 210 17.34 1.24 39.41
C LYS A 210 18.26 0.94 38.22
N GLU A 211 18.19 -0.29 37.71
CA GLU A 211 18.93 -0.78 36.54
C GLU A 211 17.97 -1.53 35.61
N ALA A 212 18.36 -1.69 34.34
CA ALA A 212 17.57 -2.33 33.32
C ALA A 212 18.16 -3.69 32.89
N TYR A 213 17.30 -4.70 32.78
CA TYR A 213 17.66 -6.07 32.45
C TYR A 213 16.80 -6.61 31.30
N VAL A 214 17.43 -7.32 30.37
CA VAL A 214 16.71 -8.05 29.31
C VAL A 214 16.20 -9.36 29.87
N LEU A 215 14.89 -9.50 30.03
CA LEU A 215 14.26 -10.75 30.44
C LEU A 215 14.18 -11.74 29.26
N SER A 216 13.81 -11.23 28.07
CA SER A 216 13.84 -11.99 26.83
C SER A 216 14.16 -11.08 25.65
N PRO A 217 15.10 -11.47 24.77
CA PRO A 217 15.20 -10.88 23.44
C PRO A 217 13.91 -11.07 22.62
N PRO A 218 13.68 -10.27 21.56
CA PRO A 218 12.55 -10.46 20.65
C PRO A 218 12.51 -11.88 20.06
N THR A 219 11.45 -12.62 20.37
CA THR A 219 11.25 -14.02 19.97
C THR A 219 9.80 -14.28 19.53
N LEU A 220 9.60 -15.34 18.76
CA LEU A 220 8.28 -15.89 18.41
C LEU A 220 7.79 -16.95 19.41
N ASP A 221 8.61 -17.31 20.40
CA ASP A 221 8.23 -18.27 21.44
C ASP A 221 7.33 -17.62 22.49
N TYR A 222 6.03 -17.56 22.17
CA TYR A 222 5.02 -16.97 23.04
C TYR A 222 4.81 -17.76 24.34
N HIS A 223 5.08 -19.07 24.34
CA HIS A 223 4.96 -19.89 25.54
C HIS A 223 6.07 -19.58 26.55
N LEU A 224 7.30 -19.42 26.07
CA LEU A 224 8.42 -18.99 26.90
C LEU A 224 8.16 -17.59 27.47
N LEU A 225 7.70 -16.64 26.64
CA LEU A 225 7.39 -15.28 27.07
C LEU A 225 6.29 -15.26 28.14
N ASP A 226 5.19 -15.99 27.93
CA ASP A 226 4.11 -16.11 28.91
C ASP A 226 4.63 -16.66 30.25
N ALA A 227 5.47 -17.69 30.21
CA ALA A 227 6.08 -18.29 31.40
C ALA A 227 7.01 -17.31 32.12
N LEU A 228 7.88 -16.59 31.39
CA LEU A 228 8.79 -15.59 31.96
C LEU A 228 8.03 -14.44 32.60
N VAL A 229 7.03 -13.89 31.89
CA VAL A 229 6.18 -12.80 32.39
C VAL A 229 5.41 -13.25 33.63
N SER A 230 4.86 -14.47 33.64
CA SER A 230 4.09 -14.99 34.80
C SER A 230 4.91 -15.05 36.09
N LYS A 231 6.23 -15.29 35.99
CA LYS A 231 7.15 -15.41 37.13
C LYS A 231 7.72 -14.08 37.62
N MET A 232 7.46 -12.98 36.91
CA MET A 232 7.92 -11.66 37.36
C MET A 232 7.29 -11.29 38.71
N ALA A 233 8.10 -10.79 39.62
CA ALA A 233 7.70 -10.35 40.94
C ALA A 233 8.47 -9.07 41.30
N LEU A 234 7.88 -8.28 42.20
CA LEU A 234 8.58 -7.17 42.83
C LEU A 234 9.79 -7.71 43.61
N LYS A 235 10.84 -6.89 43.75
CA LYS A 235 12.12 -7.24 44.41
C LYS A 235 12.96 -8.29 43.67
N LEU A 236 12.60 -8.70 42.45
CA LEU A 236 13.53 -9.44 41.58
C LEU A 236 14.77 -8.61 41.22
N ILE A 237 14.59 -7.29 41.14
CA ILE A 237 15.64 -6.30 40.93
C ILE A 237 15.51 -5.18 41.96
N ASP A 238 16.54 -4.35 42.08
CA ASP A 238 16.50 -3.17 42.95
C ASP A 238 15.47 -2.15 42.42
N GLY A 239 14.29 -2.15 43.04
CA GLY A 239 13.17 -1.26 42.71
C GLY A 239 13.12 0.02 43.54
N SER A 240 14.22 0.41 44.21
CA SER A 240 14.28 1.66 44.99
C SER A 240 14.27 2.92 44.13
N ALA A 241 14.53 2.78 42.84
CA ALA A 241 14.58 3.86 41.86
C ALA A 241 14.09 3.38 40.49
N THR A 242 14.02 4.29 39.52
CA THR A 242 13.41 4.10 38.19
C THR A 242 14.33 4.72 37.13
N ALA A 243 14.92 3.86 36.29
CA ALA A 243 15.88 4.20 35.24
C ALA A 243 15.26 4.04 33.84
N ILE A 244 14.39 4.99 33.48
CA ILE A 244 13.64 4.98 32.22
C ILE A 244 14.57 5.07 31.01
N GLY A 245 15.60 5.93 31.09
CA GLY A 245 16.57 6.09 30.02
C GLY A 245 17.33 4.81 29.72
N ASP A 246 17.97 4.21 30.72
CA ASP A 246 18.69 2.95 30.57
C ASP A 246 17.78 1.84 30.04
N ALA A 247 16.55 1.71 30.56
CA ALA A 247 15.59 0.71 30.12
C ALA A 247 15.20 0.88 28.64
N THR A 248 14.93 2.12 28.22
CA THR A 248 14.62 2.45 26.84
C THR A 248 15.84 2.20 25.94
N GLY A 249 17.04 2.60 26.37
CA GLY A 249 18.28 2.34 25.65
C GLY A 249 18.57 0.85 25.46
N VAL A 250 18.36 0.03 26.49
CA VAL A 250 18.48 -1.44 26.42
C VAL A 250 17.47 -2.02 25.43
N ALA A 251 16.22 -1.56 25.45
CA ALA A 251 15.19 -2.00 24.51
C ALA A 251 15.53 -1.65 23.06
N VAL A 252 15.95 -0.40 22.81
CA VAL A 252 16.41 0.07 21.49
C VAL A 252 17.62 -0.73 21.00
N ALA A 253 18.56 -1.05 21.90
CA ALA A 253 19.73 -1.86 21.56
C ALA A 253 19.34 -3.28 21.09
N ARG A 254 18.25 -3.87 21.62
CA ARG A 254 17.72 -5.15 21.14
C ARG A 254 17.09 -5.03 19.74
N LEU A 255 16.48 -3.90 19.43
CA LEU A 255 15.84 -3.63 18.13
C LEU A 255 16.80 -3.17 17.03
N ARG A 256 18.01 -2.71 17.39
CA ARG A 256 19.01 -2.16 16.46
C ARG A 256 19.33 -3.09 15.29
N ARG A 257 19.49 -4.39 15.56
CA ARG A 257 19.82 -5.40 14.53
C ARG A 257 18.60 -6.07 13.91
N SER A 258 17.39 -5.65 14.30
CA SER A 258 16.17 -6.23 13.76
C SER A 258 15.96 -5.82 12.29
N GLN A 259 15.60 -6.82 11.49
CA GLN A 259 15.21 -6.69 10.08
C GLN A 259 13.69 -6.51 9.90
N ALA A 260 12.93 -6.35 10.99
CA ALA A 260 11.50 -6.12 10.94
C ALA A 260 11.17 -4.76 10.30
N ARG A 261 10.07 -4.71 9.53
CA ARG A 261 9.61 -3.49 8.86
C ARG A 261 9.16 -2.41 9.84
N SER A 262 8.55 -2.82 10.94
CA SER A 262 8.09 -1.95 12.02
C SER A 262 8.72 -2.37 13.34
N LYS A 263 9.16 -1.38 14.12
CA LYS A 263 9.79 -1.58 15.44
C LYS A 263 9.06 -0.71 16.46
N ALA A 264 8.72 -1.31 17.59
CA ALA A 264 8.00 -0.63 18.66
C ALA A 264 8.63 -0.94 20.01
N VAL A 265 8.72 0.08 20.86
CA VAL A 265 9.03 -0.06 22.27
C VAL A 265 7.79 0.38 23.04
N MET A 266 7.26 -0.50 23.90
CA MET A 266 6.13 -0.17 24.78
C MET A 266 6.66 -0.04 26.19
N LEU A 267 6.79 1.19 26.69
CA LEU A 267 7.26 1.52 28.02
C LEU A 267 6.08 1.61 28.98
N LEU A 268 6.06 0.72 29.98
CA LEU A 268 5.09 0.71 31.06
C LEU A 268 5.78 1.16 32.34
N THR A 269 5.35 2.30 32.86
CA THR A 269 5.87 2.85 34.11
C THR A 269 4.82 3.71 34.75
N ASP A 270 4.92 3.89 36.06
CA ASP A 270 4.08 4.76 36.84
C ASP A 270 4.88 5.84 37.57
N GLY A 271 6.17 6.00 37.25
CA GLY A 271 7.10 6.85 37.98
C GLY A 271 7.86 7.86 37.11
N ASP A 272 8.59 8.74 37.81
CA ASP A 272 9.56 9.65 37.20
C ASP A 272 10.96 9.01 37.09
N ASN A 273 11.78 9.49 36.15
CA ASN A 273 13.15 9.02 35.99
C ASN A 273 14.06 9.63 37.06
N ASN A 274 14.50 8.84 38.03
CA ASN A 274 15.34 9.28 39.15
C ASN A 274 16.66 8.49 39.28
N ALA A 275 16.91 7.53 38.39
CA ALA A 275 18.15 6.77 38.29
C ALA A 275 18.56 6.55 36.82
N GLY A 276 19.67 5.86 36.64
CA GLY A 276 20.23 5.51 35.34
C GLY A 276 21.39 6.41 34.92
N GLN A 277 22.18 5.94 33.95
CA GLN A 277 23.31 6.69 33.40
C GLN A 277 22.94 7.46 32.13
N ILE A 278 21.95 6.99 31.40
CA ILE A 278 21.49 7.56 30.15
C ILE A 278 20.23 8.38 30.42
N SER A 279 20.16 9.60 29.86
CA SER A 279 18.93 10.39 29.95
C SER A 279 17.81 9.77 29.12
N PRO A 280 16.54 9.89 29.57
CA PRO A 280 15.39 9.41 28.79
C PRO A 280 15.34 10.03 27.39
N GLU A 281 15.59 11.33 27.26
CA GLU A 281 15.58 12.02 25.95
C GLU A 281 16.65 11.48 25.00
N TYR A 282 17.85 11.22 25.50
CA TYR A 282 18.89 10.63 24.66
C TYR A 282 18.48 9.24 24.16
N SER A 283 17.79 8.47 25.01
CA SER A 283 17.28 7.15 24.63
C SER A 283 16.14 7.22 23.62
N ALA A 284 15.26 8.21 23.71
CA ALA A 284 14.25 8.50 22.68
C ALA A 284 14.91 8.90 21.36
N HIS A 285 15.97 9.72 21.40
CA HIS A 285 16.76 10.04 20.22
C HIS A 285 17.36 8.80 19.57
N LEU A 286 17.94 7.89 20.36
CA LEU A 286 18.44 6.60 19.86
C LEU A 286 17.33 5.73 19.24
N ALA A 287 16.14 5.72 19.84
CA ALA A 287 14.98 5.00 19.30
C ALA A 287 14.62 5.51 17.90
N LYS A 288 14.60 6.84 17.72
CA LYS A 288 14.36 7.49 16.44
C LYS A 288 15.39 7.11 15.38
N LEU A 289 16.67 7.07 15.73
CA LEU A 289 17.75 6.65 14.82
C LEU A 289 17.61 5.19 14.36
N VAL A 290 17.06 4.32 15.22
CA VAL A 290 16.81 2.90 14.89
C VAL A 290 15.48 2.71 14.14
N GLY A 291 14.65 3.76 14.02
CA GLY A 291 13.32 3.70 13.44
C GLY A 291 12.30 3.00 14.35
N ALA A 292 12.52 2.99 15.67
CA ALA A 292 11.61 2.42 16.64
C ALA A 292 10.69 3.51 17.22
N LYS A 293 9.38 3.27 17.17
CA LYS A 293 8.38 4.14 17.81
C LYS A 293 8.24 3.80 19.29
N LEU A 294 8.26 4.79 20.16
CA LEU A 294 8.10 4.62 21.60
C LEU A 294 6.66 4.92 22.01
N PHE A 295 5.97 3.92 22.55
CA PHE A 295 4.65 4.06 23.15
C PHE A 295 4.80 4.05 24.66
N THR A 296 4.38 5.13 25.32
CA THR A 296 4.47 5.25 26.78
C THR A 296 3.10 5.03 27.40
N ILE A 297 3.04 4.15 28.40
CA ILE A 297 1.81 3.76 29.08
C ILE A 297 2.02 4.04 30.57
N GLN A 298 1.43 5.13 31.03
CA GLN A 298 1.41 5.49 32.43
C GLN A 298 0.34 4.67 33.17
N ILE A 299 0.74 3.96 34.23
CA ILE A 299 -0.19 3.20 35.06
C ILE A 299 -0.55 4.01 36.31
N GLY A 300 -1.84 4.27 36.52
CA GLY A 300 -2.35 5.12 37.59
C GLY A 300 -2.50 6.58 37.17
N SER A 301 -3.38 7.29 37.87
CA SER A 301 -3.82 8.65 37.50
C SER A 301 -3.50 9.73 38.54
N GLY A 302 -2.67 9.44 39.55
CA GLY A 302 -2.36 10.39 40.63
C GLY A 302 -1.03 10.13 41.30
N GLU A 303 -0.55 11.16 42.01
CA GLU A 303 0.71 11.16 42.78
C GLU A 303 0.62 10.36 44.08
N VAL A 304 -0.58 9.91 44.46
CA VAL A 304 -0.80 9.10 45.65
C VAL A 304 -1.44 7.78 45.25
N ALA A 305 -0.95 6.70 45.83
CA ALA A 305 -1.52 5.38 45.59
C ALA A 305 -1.58 4.55 46.87
N GLU A 306 -2.55 3.67 46.94
CA GLU A 306 -2.72 2.77 48.06
C GLU A 306 -1.80 1.55 47.88
N VAL A 307 -1.03 1.25 48.91
CA VAL A 307 -0.16 0.06 48.96
C VAL A 307 -0.59 -0.78 50.15
N GLN A 308 -0.59 -2.11 49.98
CA GLN A 308 -0.86 -3.01 51.09
C GLN A 308 0.31 -2.97 52.08
N ASP A 309 0.01 -2.66 53.35
CA ASP A 309 0.94 -2.62 54.47
C ASP A 309 0.48 -3.59 55.57
N GLY A 310 0.67 -4.88 55.29
CA GLY A 310 0.37 -5.97 56.22
C GLY A 310 -1.13 -6.23 56.42
N PHE A 311 -1.43 -6.80 57.58
CA PHE A 311 -2.78 -7.17 58.02
C PHE A 311 -3.09 -6.51 59.35
N ASP A 312 -4.36 -6.18 59.58
CA ASP A 312 -4.83 -5.73 60.88
C ASP A 312 -4.93 -6.88 61.90
N LEU A 313 -5.29 -6.56 63.13
CA LEU A 313 -5.46 -7.53 64.22
C LEU A 313 -6.57 -8.58 63.92
N PHE A 314 -7.43 -8.32 62.94
CA PHE A 314 -8.51 -9.21 62.50
C PHE A 314 -8.14 -10.00 61.23
N GLY A 315 -6.88 -9.88 60.74
CA GLY A 315 -6.40 -10.56 59.54
C GLY A 315 -6.91 -9.98 58.23
N GLN A 316 -7.47 -8.76 58.22
CA GLN A 316 -7.85 -8.03 57.00
C GLN A 316 -6.65 -7.25 56.45
N PRO A 317 -6.48 -7.18 55.12
CA PRO A 317 -5.37 -6.44 54.52
C PRO A 317 -5.53 -4.95 54.80
N ARG A 318 -4.48 -4.34 55.36
CA ARG A 318 -4.41 -2.90 55.61
C ARG A 318 -3.76 -2.21 54.42
N TYR A 319 -4.32 -1.07 54.01
CA TYR A 319 -3.76 -0.24 52.95
C TYR A 319 -3.33 1.11 53.51
N VAL A 320 -2.21 1.61 53.03
CA VAL A 320 -1.68 2.93 53.35
C VAL A 320 -1.46 3.71 52.07
N THR A 321 -1.76 5.00 52.11
CA THR A 321 -1.55 5.90 50.98
C THR A 321 -0.11 6.39 50.99
N VAL A 322 0.62 6.09 49.93
CA VAL A 322 2.02 6.48 49.74
C VAL A 322 2.12 7.40 48.53
N PRO A 323 2.88 8.52 48.61
CA PRO A 323 3.13 9.35 47.45
C PRO A 323 4.15 8.69 46.51
N PHE A 324 3.83 8.64 45.22
CA PHE A 324 4.71 8.22 44.16
C PHE A 324 4.80 9.34 43.11
N PRO A 325 5.98 9.95 42.91
CA PRO A 325 6.14 11.02 41.92
C PRO A 325 5.97 10.46 40.51
N VAL A 326 5.13 11.13 39.72
CA VAL A 326 4.83 10.78 38.34
C VAL A 326 5.23 11.92 37.42
N ASN A 327 5.71 11.62 36.21
CA ASN A 327 6.09 12.64 35.23
C ASN A 327 5.44 12.39 33.85
N PRO A 328 4.15 12.74 33.69
CA PRO A 328 3.43 12.54 32.43
C PRO A 328 4.01 13.37 31.28
N GLU A 329 4.58 14.54 31.59
CA GLU A 329 5.20 15.44 30.61
C GLU A 329 6.43 14.80 29.97
N LEU A 330 7.28 14.16 30.78
CA LEU A 330 8.41 13.38 30.28
C LEU A 330 7.92 12.25 29.36
N LEU A 331 6.97 11.42 29.81
CA LEU A 331 6.47 10.30 29.01
C LEU A 331 5.86 10.74 27.69
N LYS A 332 5.17 11.88 27.69
CA LYS A 332 4.62 12.52 26.49
C LYS A 332 5.72 12.96 25.53
N LYS A 333 6.71 13.69 26.03
CA LYS A 333 7.85 14.18 25.24
C LYS A 333 8.61 13.03 24.56
N LEU A 334 8.85 11.94 25.29
CA LEU A 334 9.57 10.76 24.77
C LEU A 334 8.80 10.07 23.64
N ALA A 335 7.47 9.94 23.78
CA ALA A 335 6.64 9.34 22.74
C ALA A 335 6.58 10.22 21.49
N GLU A 336 6.34 11.53 21.65
CA GLU A 336 6.25 12.50 20.55
C GLU A 336 7.55 12.59 19.74
N GLU A 337 8.71 12.56 20.40
CA GLU A 337 10.01 12.66 19.71
C GLU A 337 10.25 11.52 18.70
N THR A 338 9.71 10.34 19.00
CA THR A 338 9.83 9.11 18.20
C THR A 338 8.65 8.87 17.24
N GLY A 339 7.60 9.70 17.32
CA GLY A 339 6.36 9.51 16.55
C GLY A 339 5.49 8.36 17.07
N GLY A 340 5.62 8.01 18.35
CA GLY A 340 4.69 7.16 19.08
C GLY A 340 3.65 7.98 19.84
N GLU A 341 2.95 7.34 20.78
CA GLU A 341 1.86 7.96 21.53
C GLU A 341 1.90 7.60 23.02
N THR A 342 1.27 8.46 23.82
CA THR A 342 1.19 8.33 25.27
C THR A 342 -0.21 7.98 25.71
N TYR A 343 -0.28 7.05 26.64
CA TYR A 343 -1.51 6.52 27.20
C TYR A 343 -1.48 6.65 28.72
N VAL A 344 -2.63 6.94 29.32
CA VAL A 344 -2.79 7.00 30.78
C VAL A 344 -3.88 6.01 31.18
N ALA A 345 -3.49 4.98 31.92
CA ALA A 345 -4.37 3.93 32.38
C ALA A 345 -4.72 4.12 33.87
N SER A 346 -5.88 4.70 34.15
CA SER A 346 -6.37 4.89 35.53
C SER A 346 -6.77 3.57 36.21
N ASP A 347 -7.13 2.57 35.43
CA ASP A 347 -7.65 1.28 35.87
C ASP A 347 -7.20 0.16 34.92
N ALA A 348 -7.49 -1.08 35.30
CA ALA A 348 -7.10 -2.26 34.53
C ALA A 348 -7.76 -2.31 33.13
N THR A 349 -8.99 -1.81 32.99
CA THR A 349 -9.72 -1.78 31.71
C THR A 349 -9.04 -0.82 30.73
N LYS A 350 -8.76 0.41 31.16
CA LYS A 350 -8.04 1.38 30.33
C LYS A 350 -6.63 0.94 29.98
N LEU A 351 -5.95 0.19 30.88
CA LEU A 351 -4.66 -0.39 30.57
C LEU A 351 -4.77 -1.37 29.39
N GLN A 352 -5.78 -2.24 29.43
CA GLN A 352 -6.03 -3.19 28.36
C GLN A 352 -6.41 -2.48 27.05
N GLU A 353 -7.28 -1.47 27.10
CA GLU A 353 -7.67 -0.65 25.95
C GLU A 353 -6.44 0.04 25.34
N SER A 354 -5.58 0.65 26.16
CA SER A 354 -4.35 1.30 25.69
C SER A 354 -3.43 0.33 24.95
N PHE A 355 -3.31 -0.90 25.44
CA PHE A 355 -2.57 -1.96 24.74
C PHE A 355 -3.18 -2.28 23.39
N HIS A 356 -4.51 -2.44 23.32
CA HIS A 356 -5.25 -2.70 22.08
C HIS A 356 -5.10 -1.56 21.06
N ASP A 357 -5.19 -0.31 21.50
CA ASP A 357 -5.01 0.86 20.64
C ASP A 357 -3.61 0.93 20.02
N VAL A 358 -2.58 0.58 20.80
CA VAL A 358 -1.22 0.45 20.28
C VAL A 358 -1.16 -0.63 19.20
N LEU A 359 -1.88 -1.76 19.37
CA LEU A 359 -1.94 -2.81 18.35
C LEU A 359 -2.54 -2.33 17.05
N ASP A 360 -3.68 -1.67 17.12
CA ASP A 360 -4.39 -1.21 15.93
C ASP A 360 -3.52 -0.25 15.11
N LYS A 361 -2.70 0.58 15.77
CA LYS A 361 -1.74 1.48 15.11
C LYS A 361 -0.57 0.74 14.47
N LEU A 362 -0.04 -0.25 15.18
CA LEU A 362 1.03 -1.10 14.68
C LEU A 362 0.57 -1.91 13.46
N GLU A 363 -0.66 -2.43 13.48
CA GLU A 363 -1.27 -3.15 12.36
C GLU A 363 -1.57 -2.23 11.17
N LYS A 364 -2.13 -1.03 11.38
CA LYS A 364 -2.32 -0.04 10.31
C LYS A 364 -1.01 0.30 9.62
N THR A 365 0.06 0.52 10.39
CA THR A 365 1.40 0.78 9.84
C THR A 365 1.89 -0.39 8.96
N ARG A 366 1.60 -1.64 9.33
CA ARG A 366 1.92 -2.83 8.51
C ARG A 366 1.13 -2.83 7.20
N PHE A 367 -0.16 -2.50 7.22
CA PHE A 367 -0.98 -2.47 6.01
C PHE A 367 -0.56 -1.36 5.05
N GLU A 368 -0.32 -0.15 5.55
CA GLU A 368 0.16 0.98 4.72
C GLU A 368 1.50 0.66 4.04
N ALA A 369 2.43 0.02 4.75
CA ALA A 369 3.70 -0.42 4.18
C ALA A 369 3.56 -1.61 3.20
N SER A 370 2.54 -2.46 3.37
CA SER A 370 2.29 -3.61 2.50
C SER A 370 1.54 -3.24 1.22
N ILE A 371 0.89 -2.08 1.16
CA ILE A 371 0.24 -1.56 -0.04
C ILE A 371 1.31 -0.84 -0.87
N ALA A 372 2.24 -1.61 -1.45
CA ALA A 372 2.80 -1.23 -2.74
C ALA A 372 1.64 -1.39 -3.75
N SER A 373 1.04 -0.26 -4.14
CA SER A 373 -0.13 -0.25 -5.01
C SER A 373 0.25 -0.67 -6.44
N PHE A 374 -0.44 -1.69 -6.95
CA PHE A 374 -0.44 -1.96 -8.38
C PHE A 374 -1.36 -0.93 -9.04
N GLU A 375 -0.79 -0.01 -9.81
CA GLU A 375 -1.58 0.90 -10.64
C GLU A 375 -1.83 0.25 -12.01
N ASP A 376 -3.11 0.00 -12.31
CA ASP A 376 -3.55 -0.54 -13.59
C ASP A 376 -3.45 0.50 -14.70
N MET A 377 -2.51 0.31 -15.64
CA MET A 377 -2.27 1.27 -16.73
C MET A 377 -3.07 0.96 -18.01
N TYR A 378 -3.82 -0.15 -18.05
CA TYR A 378 -4.54 -0.59 -19.26
C TYR A 378 -5.52 0.46 -19.80
N ARG A 379 -6.07 1.33 -18.93
CA ARG A 379 -7.04 2.37 -19.30
C ARG A 379 -6.45 3.37 -20.30
N PHE A 380 -5.17 3.69 -20.16
CA PHE A 380 -4.47 4.63 -21.04
C PHE A 380 -4.32 4.09 -22.46
N LEU A 381 -4.23 2.76 -22.63
CA LEU A 381 -4.17 2.09 -23.93
C LEU A 381 -5.57 1.78 -24.51
N LEU A 382 -6.53 1.47 -23.64
CA LEU A 382 -7.88 1.09 -24.04
C LEU A 382 -8.65 2.26 -24.66
N LEU A 383 -8.59 3.45 -24.05
CA LEU A 383 -9.33 4.63 -24.50
C LEU A 383 -9.01 5.06 -25.94
N PRO A 384 -7.73 5.22 -26.35
CA PRO A 384 -7.40 5.51 -27.75
C PRO A 384 -7.77 4.35 -28.69
N GLY A 385 -7.67 3.10 -28.23
CA GLY A 385 -8.09 1.93 -29.01
C GLY A 385 -9.58 1.94 -29.35
N VAL A 386 -10.43 2.21 -28.36
CA VAL A 386 -11.89 2.36 -28.54
C VAL A 386 -12.22 3.52 -29.47
N LEU A 387 -11.54 4.66 -29.31
CA LEU A 387 -11.78 5.85 -30.13
C LEU A 387 -11.43 5.61 -31.61
N LEU A 388 -10.34 4.90 -31.89
CA LEU A 388 -9.96 4.54 -33.26
C LEU A 388 -10.95 3.56 -33.92
N ILE A 389 -11.46 2.58 -33.18
CA ILE A 389 -12.47 1.64 -33.68
C ILE A 389 -13.81 2.34 -33.91
N ALA A 390 -14.20 3.25 -33.00
CA ALA A 390 -15.40 4.07 -33.17
C ALA A 390 -15.29 4.96 -34.41
N LEU A 391 -14.13 5.61 -34.62
CA LEU A 391 -13.88 6.45 -35.80
C LEU A 391 -13.96 5.63 -37.09
N ASP A 392 -13.39 4.43 -37.10
CA ASP A 392 -13.50 3.47 -38.21
C ASP A 392 -14.96 3.10 -38.52
N ALA A 393 -15.78 2.83 -37.51
CA ALA A 393 -17.20 2.53 -37.68
C ALA A 393 -18.00 3.73 -38.25
N ILE A 394 -17.77 4.93 -37.70
CA ILE A 394 -18.42 6.17 -38.14
C ILE A 394 -18.05 6.50 -39.59
N LEU A 395 -16.76 6.42 -39.94
CA LEU A 395 -16.28 6.70 -41.30
C LEU A 395 -16.92 5.77 -42.33
N ARG A 396 -17.12 4.49 -41.99
CA ARG A 396 -17.77 3.53 -42.91
C ARG A 396 -19.28 3.67 -42.98
N ALA A 397 -19.92 4.12 -41.90
CA ALA A 397 -21.36 4.31 -41.86
C ALA A 397 -21.81 5.60 -42.58
N LEU A 398 -21.06 6.70 -42.43
CA LEU A 398 -21.48 8.04 -42.89
C LEU A 398 -20.81 8.48 -44.19
N LEU A 399 -19.48 8.38 -44.27
CA LEU A 399 -18.69 9.01 -45.34
C LEU A 399 -18.27 8.02 -46.44
N LEU A 400 -17.84 6.82 -46.05
CA LEU A 400 -17.27 5.80 -46.91
C LEU A 400 -18.21 4.60 -47.01
N ARG A 401 -19.49 4.88 -47.23
CA ARG A 401 -20.53 3.85 -47.41
C ARG A 401 -20.17 2.98 -48.61
N ARG A 402 -19.87 1.71 -48.36
CA ARG A 402 -19.62 0.73 -49.42
C ARG A 402 -20.95 0.08 -49.80
N PHE A 403 -21.38 0.28 -51.05
CA PHE A 403 -22.51 -0.47 -51.59
C PHE A 403 -22.09 -1.94 -51.80
N PRO A 404 -22.96 -2.91 -51.46
CA PRO A 404 -22.67 -4.35 -51.56
C PRO A 404 -22.47 -4.84 -53.00
#